data_AF-A0A3D1VK65-F1
#
_entry.id   AF-A0A3D1VK65-F1
#
_cell.length_a   1.000
_cell.length_b   1.000
_cell.length_c   1.000
_cell.angle_alpha   90.00
_cell.angle_beta   90.00
_cell.angle_gamma   90.00
#
_symmetry.space_group_name_H-M   'P 1'
#
loop_
_entity.id
_entity.type
_entity.pdbx_description
1 polymer ?
#
loop_
_entity_poly.entity_id
_entity_poly.type
_entity_poly.pdbx_seq_one_letter_code
_entity_poly.pdbx_strand_id
1 'polypeptide(L)'
;CTVFMNSKVKQAQKEAVSVGDISAGLCYSVVKNALYKVIMLKNPSELGNKMIVQGGTFLNDAILRSFEIITGKEVIRPDIAGLMGAFGAALLAKNAFKKGMQSSLIRASQLEAFSVDTQIARCKKCTNHCLLTVNLFNDGKKLITGNRCEKGAGLDRQQTVPNIFEYKYKRLFQYQPLEAQNAPRGTIGIPRVMNMYENYPFWFTFFTTLGFRVELSPESNRHIFESGMDTIPSDTACYPAKLVHGHIMALIKQNATHIFYPCIPKERAEINGADNHFNCPMVIAYAEVIHANIDALRENGVVLHHPFLPYDNKKALAHRLFDEFKTFGITINEVKNALRLAWAEDRRFKTD
;
A
#
# COMPACT_ATOMS: atom_id res chain seq x y z
N CYS A 1 -4.32 12.25 0.53
CA CYS A 1 -3.01 11.61 0.74
C CYS A 1 -2.37 12.23 1.98
N THR A 2 -2.15 11.45 3.04
CA THR A 2 -1.60 11.94 4.33
C THR A 2 -0.21 12.53 4.20
N VAL A 3 0.58 12.07 3.23
CA VAL A 3 1.93 12.57 2.98
C VAL A 3 1.91 14.04 2.54
N PHE A 4 1.07 14.39 1.55
CA PHE A 4 0.91 15.78 1.14
C PHE A 4 0.25 16.65 2.22
N MET A 5 -0.63 16.06 3.05
CA MET A 5 -1.18 16.75 4.22
C MET A 5 -0.08 17.14 5.20
N ASN A 6 0.87 16.24 5.51
CA ASN A 6 1.98 16.56 6.40
C ASN A 6 2.84 17.71 5.86
N SER A 7 3.15 17.71 4.56
CA SER A 7 3.89 18.82 3.94
C SER A 7 3.12 20.13 4.01
N LYS A 8 1.79 20.10 3.82
CA LYS A 8 0.93 21.29 3.94
C LYS A 8 0.80 21.80 5.36
N VAL A 9 0.72 20.91 6.36
CA VAL A 9 0.74 21.29 7.78
C VAL A 9 2.06 21.99 8.13
N LYS A 10 3.21 21.42 7.71
CA LYS A 10 4.52 22.07 7.91
C LYS A 10 4.58 23.45 7.25
N GLN A 11 4.00 23.61 6.05
CA GLN A 11 3.92 24.89 5.36
C GLN A 11 3.05 25.90 6.13
N ALA A 12 1.83 25.52 6.54
CA ALA A 12 0.93 26.38 7.29
C ALA A 12 1.55 26.84 8.63
N GLN A 13 2.31 25.97 9.30
CA GLN A 13 3.07 26.33 10.49
C GLN A 13 4.13 27.40 10.21
N LYS A 14 4.86 27.30 9.08
CA LYS A 14 5.84 28.32 8.66
C LYS A 14 5.19 29.66 8.32
N GLU A 15 3.98 29.63 7.80
CA GLU A 15 3.15 30.81 7.51
C GLU A 15 2.46 31.37 8.77
N ALA A 16 2.79 30.86 9.95
CA ALA A 16 2.24 31.27 11.24
C ALA A 16 0.71 31.15 11.36
N VAL A 17 0.11 30.23 10.59
CA VAL A 17 -1.31 29.88 10.73
C VAL A 17 -1.53 29.29 12.13
N SER A 18 -2.65 29.67 12.76
CA SER A 18 -2.95 29.22 14.12
C SER A 18 -3.10 27.70 14.20
N VAL A 19 -2.73 27.12 15.35
CA VAL A 19 -2.93 25.68 15.60
C VAL A 19 -4.40 25.31 15.46
N GLY A 20 -5.31 26.19 15.91
CA GLY A 20 -6.76 25.99 15.78
C GLY A 20 -7.21 25.85 14.33
N ASP A 21 -6.76 26.72 13.44
CA ASP A 21 -7.11 26.68 12.01
C ASP A 21 -6.52 25.46 11.31
N ILE A 22 -5.28 25.08 11.65
CA ILE A 22 -4.65 23.86 11.13
C ILE A 22 -5.45 22.63 11.58
N SER A 23 -5.79 22.54 12.86
CA SER A 23 -6.59 21.44 13.43
C SER A 23 -7.98 21.37 12.80
N ALA A 24 -8.65 22.50 12.62
CA ALA A 24 -9.93 22.57 11.93
C ALA A 24 -9.81 22.07 10.48
N GLY A 25 -8.83 22.57 9.72
CA GLY A 25 -8.58 22.16 8.34
C GLY A 25 -8.36 20.64 8.20
N LEU A 26 -7.63 20.03 9.14
CA LEU A 26 -7.47 18.58 9.20
C LEU A 26 -8.80 17.85 9.46
N CYS A 27 -9.63 18.36 10.37
CA CYS A 27 -10.94 17.78 10.66
C CYS A 27 -11.85 17.81 9.43
N TYR A 28 -11.95 18.95 8.74
CA TYR A 28 -12.67 19.07 7.47
C TYR A 28 -12.13 18.09 6.43
N SER A 29 -10.81 17.94 6.33
CA SER A 29 -10.21 17.04 5.34
C SER A 29 -10.52 15.58 5.61
N VAL A 30 -10.54 15.14 6.88
CA VAL A 30 -10.88 13.76 7.26
C VAL A 30 -12.35 13.48 6.91
N VAL A 31 -13.25 14.38 7.31
CA VAL A 31 -14.69 14.23 7.04
C VAL A 31 -14.98 14.24 5.54
N LYS A 32 -14.43 15.18 4.77
CA LYS A 32 -14.61 15.23 3.31
C LYS A 32 -14.10 13.96 2.62
N ASN A 33 -12.98 13.40 3.09
CA ASN A 33 -12.49 12.14 2.55
C ASN A 33 -13.45 10.99 2.83
N ALA A 34 -13.95 10.87 4.06
CA ALA A 34 -14.92 9.83 4.41
C ALA A 34 -16.20 9.95 3.56
N LEU A 35 -16.80 11.14 3.48
CA LEU A 35 -18.07 11.35 2.78
C LEU A 35 -17.96 11.20 1.26
N TYR A 36 -16.99 11.87 0.63
CA TYR A 36 -16.97 12.01 -0.83
C TYR A 36 -16.04 11.02 -1.53
N LYS A 37 -15.08 10.40 -0.83
CA LYS A 37 -14.15 9.43 -1.44
C LYS A 37 -14.40 8.00 -1.00
N VAL A 38 -14.78 7.77 0.26
CA VAL A 38 -15.06 6.42 0.76
C VAL A 38 -16.52 6.06 0.55
N ILE A 39 -17.44 6.88 1.07
CA ILE A 39 -18.88 6.67 0.94
C ILE A 39 -19.35 7.05 -0.48
N MET A 40 -18.61 7.92 -1.17
CA MET A 40 -18.92 8.42 -2.52
C MET A 40 -20.30 9.09 -2.63
N LEU A 41 -20.68 9.84 -1.58
CA LEU A 41 -21.87 10.68 -1.60
C LEU A 41 -21.81 11.67 -2.76
N LYS A 42 -22.85 11.72 -3.59
CA LYS A 42 -22.98 12.75 -4.63
C LYS A 42 -23.69 13.96 -4.03
N ASN A 43 -24.80 13.72 -3.33
CA ASN A 43 -25.60 14.77 -2.71
C ASN A 43 -25.84 14.52 -1.21
N PRO A 44 -25.81 15.54 -0.34
CA PRO A 44 -26.16 15.40 1.08
C PRO A 44 -27.58 14.87 1.33
N SER A 45 -28.48 14.99 0.35
CA SER A 45 -29.85 14.47 0.40
C SER A 45 -29.93 12.94 0.41
N GLU A 46 -28.88 12.24 -0.03
CA GLU A 46 -28.80 10.78 0.02
C GLU A 46 -28.60 10.25 1.45
N LEU A 47 -28.13 11.11 2.36
CA LEU A 47 -28.05 10.76 3.77
C LEU A 47 -29.45 10.68 4.35
N GLY A 48 -29.68 9.72 5.25
CA GLY A 48 -30.92 9.64 6.01
C GLY A 48 -31.17 10.89 6.87
N ASN A 49 -32.40 11.02 7.39
CA ASN A 49 -32.78 12.12 8.30
C ASN A 49 -32.23 11.93 9.71
N LYS A 50 -31.96 10.68 10.11
CA LYS A 50 -31.35 10.35 11.40
C LYS A 50 -29.96 9.80 11.15
N MET A 51 -28.95 10.55 11.54
CA MET A 51 -27.56 10.11 11.46
C MET A 51 -27.02 9.82 12.84
N ILE A 52 -26.48 8.62 13.01
CA ILE A 52 -25.83 8.19 14.24
C ILE A 52 -24.36 7.97 13.92
N VAL A 53 -23.48 8.63 14.65
CA VAL A 53 -22.03 8.47 14.49
C VAL A 53 -21.44 7.71 15.68
N GLN A 54 -20.48 6.84 15.39
CA GLN A 54 -19.86 5.95 16.36
C GLN A 54 -18.37 5.72 16.02
N GLY A 55 -17.63 5.17 16.96
CA GLY A 55 -16.19 4.92 16.85
C GLY A 55 -15.33 6.02 17.47
N GLY A 56 -14.07 5.69 17.76
CA GLY A 56 -13.15 6.57 18.50
C GLY A 56 -12.91 7.93 17.83
N THR A 57 -13.00 8.02 16.50
CA THR A 57 -12.84 9.28 15.75
C THR A 57 -13.89 10.33 16.14
N PHE A 58 -15.13 9.92 16.44
CA PHE A 58 -16.20 10.83 16.83
C PHE A 58 -16.19 11.23 18.31
N LEU A 59 -15.22 10.73 19.09
CA LEU A 59 -14.93 11.30 20.42
C LEU A 59 -14.28 12.70 20.30
N ASN A 60 -13.76 13.05 19.12
CA ASN A 60 -13.27 14.38 18.83
C ASN A 60 -14.43 15.30 18.42
N ASP A 61 -14.75 16.28 19.26
CA ASP A 61 -15.83 17.24 19.03
C ASP A 61 -15.64 18.07 17.75
N ALA A 62 -14.40 18.38 17.37
CA ALA A 62 -14.13 19.12 16.14
C ALA A 62 -14.45 18.29 14.88
N ILE A 63 -14.26 16.97 14.93
CA ILE A 63 -14.67 16.08 13.83
C ILE A 63 -16.20 16.01 13.76
N LEU A 64 -16.87 15.81 14.90
CA LEU A 64 -18.32 15.81 14.97
C LEU A 64 -18.89 17.11 14.38
N ARG A 65 -18.38 18.25 14.83
CA ARG A 65 -18.83 19.55 14.35
C ARG A 65 -18.55 19.78 12.87
N SER A 66 -17.36 19.39 12.39
CA SER A 66 -17.02 19.46 10.96
C SER A 66 -17.97 18.60 10.12
N PHE A 67 -18.38 17.44 10.63
CA PHE A 67 -19.34 16.56 9.98
C PHE A 67 -20.73 17.20 9.85
N GLU A 68 -21.25 17.78 10.93
CA GLU A 68 -22.53 18.52 10.89
C GLU A 68 -22.49 19.66 9.88
N ILE A 69 -21.42 20.46 9.89
CA ILE A 69 -21.25 21.59 8.98
C ILE A 69 -21.20 21.13 7.52
N ILE A 70 -20.42 20.09 7.20
CA ILE A 70 -20.28 19.60 5.82
C ILE A 70 -21.59 18.95 5.32
N THR A 71 -22.28 18.21 6.18
CA THR A 71 -23.50 17.50 5.79
C THR A 71 -24.75 18.40 5.85
N GLY A 72 -24.69 19.52 6.57
CA GLY A 72 -25.85 20.39 6.84
C GLY A 72 -26.91 19.70 7.69
N LYS A 73 -26.54 18.66 8.45
CA LYS A 73 -27.47 17.83 9.20
C LYS A 73 -27.02 17.71 10.66
N GLU A 74 -27.99 17.66 11.55
CA GLU A 74 -27.77 17.33 12.94
C GLU A 74 -27.44 15.84 13.08
N VAL A 75 -26.47 15.53 13.96
CA VAL A 75 -25.94 14.19 14.14
C VAL A 75 -26.11 13.75 15.58
N ILE A 76 -26.59 12.54 15.77
CA ILE A 76 -26.68 11.92 17.09
C ILE A 76 -25.37 11.19 17.37
N ARG A 77 -24.61 11.68 18.34
CA ARG A 77 -23.47 10.94 18.90
C ARG A 77 -23.89 10.33 20.24
N PRO A 78 -23.94 8.99 20.37
CA PRO A 78 -24.14 8.36 21.68
C PRO A 78 -23.01 8.73 22.65
N ASP A 79 -23.33 8.89 23.94
CA ASP A 79 -22.34 9.21 24.99
C ASP A 79 -21.22 8.15 25.07
N ILE A 80 -21.53 6.93 24.64
CA ILE A 80 -20.62 5.79 24.55
C ILE A 80 -20.20 5.48 23.10
N ALA A 81 -20.11 6.49 22.23
CA ALA A 81 -19.79 6.33 20.80
C ALA A 81 -18.55 5.45 20.55
N GLY A 82 -17.52 5.54 21.41
CA GLY A 82 -16.31 4.71 21.32
C GLY A 82 -16.51 3.23 21.70
N LEU A 83 -17.61 2.89 22.38
CA LEU A 83 -17.91 1.56 22.92
C LEU A 83 -19.08 0.85 22.22
N MET A 84 -19.69 1.46 21.20
CA MET A 84 -20.89 0.94 20.54
C MET A 84 -20.71 -0.49 20.01
N GLY A 85 -19.52 -0.87 19.55
CA GLY A 85 -19.22 -2.26 19.15
C GLY A 85 -19.28 -3.24 20.31
N ALA A 86 -18.71 -2.88 21.47
CA ALA A 86 -18.78 -3.71 22.69
C ALA A 86 -20.21 -3.78 23.24
N PHE A 87 -20.96 -2.68 23.18
CA PHE A 87 -22.37 -2.64 23.54
C PHE A 87 -23.21 -3.58 22.65
N GLY A 88 -22.99 -3.57 21.34
CA GLY A 88 -23.62 -4.49 20.41
C GLY A 88 -23.30 -5.96 20.72
N ALA A 89 -22.04 -6.28 21.03
CA ALA A 89 -21.65 -7.63 21.44
C ALA A 89 -22.36 -8.09 22.73
N ALA A 90 -22.51 -7.18 23.71
CA ALA A 90 -23.23 -7.48 24.94
C ALA A 90 -24.72 -7.77 24.69
N LEU A 91 -25.37 -7.01 23.80
CA LEU A 91 -26.76 -7.28 23.40
C LEU A 91 -26.92 -8.63 22.68
N LEU A 92 -25.99 -8.96 21.79
CA LEU A 92 -25.97 -10.27 21.13
C LEU A 92 -25.81 -11.41 22.13
N ALA A 93 -24.89 -11.27 23.10
CA ALA A 93 -24.71 -12.24 24.17
C ALA A 93 -25.98 -12.41 25.02
N LYS A 94 -26.67 -11.30 25.35
CA LYS A 94 -27.95 -11.32 26.07
C LYS A 94 -29.04 -12.05 25.27
N ASN A 95 -29.14 -11.81 23.97
CA ASN A 95 -30.15 -12.46 23.11
C ASN A 95 -29.85 -13.94 22.86
N ALA A 96 -28.57 -14.31 22.79
CA ALA A 96 -28.14 -15.69 22.64
C ALA A 96 -28.26 -16.51 23.94
N PHE A 97 -28.53 -15.86 25.07
CA PHE A 97 -28.69 -16.51 26.36
C PHE A 97 -29.85 -17.49 26.34
N LYS A 98 -29.60 -18.71 26.82
CA LYS A 98 -30.60 -19.75 27.04
C LYS A 98 -30.62 -20.09 28.52
N LYS A 99 -31.81 -20.38 29.06
CA LYS A 99 -31.97 -20.84 30.44
C LYS A 99 -31.07 -22.05 30.69
N GLY A 100 -30.21 -21.96 31.71
CA GLY A 100 -29.18 -22.97 32.02
C GLY A 100 -27.78 -22.63 31.54
N MET A 101 -27.60 -21.63 30.66
CA MET A 101 -26.27 -21.10 30.35
C MET A 101 -25.72 -20.34 31.56
N GLN A 102 -24.45 -20.57 31.89
CA GLN A 102 -23.75 -19.84 32.94
C GLN A 102 -22.70 -18.95 32.30
N SER A 103 -22.48 -17.78 32.91
CA SER A 103 -21.42 -16.87 32.51
C SER A 103 -20.05 -17.52 32.73
N SER A 104 -19.15 -17.37 31.76
CA SER A 104 -17.73 -17.72 31.91
C SER A 104 -16.90 -16.57 32.49
N LEU A 105 -17.53 -15.48 32.92
CA LEU A 105 -16.84 -14.39 33.61
C LEU A 105 -16.23 -14.90 34.92
N ILE A 106 -15.07 -14.34 35.26
CA ILE A 106 -14.34 -14.65 36.48
C ILE A 106 -15.19 -14.37 37.72
N ARG A 107 -15.16 -15.27 38.71
CA ARG A 107 -15.87 -15.09 39.99
C ARG A 107 -15.10 -14.15 40.92
N ALA A 108 -15.76 -13.57 41.91
CA ALA A 108 -15.13 -12.66 42.89
C ALA A 108 -13.88 -13.26 43.56
N SER A 109 -13.96 -14.51 44.03
CA SER A 109 -12.81 -15.20 44.65
C SER A 109 -11.64 -15.45 43.71
N GLN A 110 -11.91 -15.67 42.42
CA GLN A 110 -10.87 -15.82 41.40
C GLN A 110 -10.26 -14.47 41.01
N LEU A 111 -11.05 -13.39 41.13
CA LEU A 111 -10.59 -12.01 40.92
C LEU A 111 -9.67 -11.56 42.06
N GLU A 112 -9.93 -11.97 43.30
CA GLU A 112 -9.04 -11.71 44.44
C GLU A 112 -7.67 -12.38 44.27
N ALA A 113 -7.65 -13.59 43.71
CA ALA A 113 -6.42 -14.32 43.42
C ALA A 113 -5.77 -13.91 42.08
N PHE A 114 -6.37 -12.98 41.34
CA PHE A 114 -5.92 -12.61 39.99
C PHE A 114 -4.54 -11.96 40.02
N SER A 115 -3.61 -12.57 39.31
CA SER A 115 -2.27 -12.03 39.12
C SER A 115 -1.86 -12.11 37.66
N VAL A 116 -1.00 -11.19 37.25
CA VAL A 116 -0.46 -11.10 35.90
C VAL A 116 1.05 -11.01 35.98
N ASP A 117 1.74 -11.98 35.40
CA ASP A 117 3.16 -11.86 35.08
C ASP A 117 3.32 -11.32 33.66
N THR A 118 4.11 -10.26 33.51
CA THR A 118 4.27 -9.57 32.23
C THR A 118 5.68 -9.78 31.70
N GLN A 119 5.79 -10.42 30.54
CA GLN A 119 7.06 -10.68 29.88
C GLN A 119 7.11 -9.96 28.53
N ILE A 120 8.28 -9.46 28.17
CA ILE A 120 8.50 -8.83 26.87
C ILE A 120 9.18 -9.84 25.95
N ALA A 121 8.61 -10.05 24.77
CA ALA A 121 9.16 -10.91 23.73
C ALA A 121 9.22 -10.18 22.39
N ARG A 122 10.03 -10.66 21.44
CA ARG A 122 10.01 -10.18 20.05
C ARG A 122 9.46 -11.24 19.11
N CYS A 123 8.44 -10.88 18.33
CA CYS A 123 7.91 -11.74 17.28
C CYS A 123 8.98 -12.00 16.21
N LYS A 124 9.13 -13.25 15.76
CA LYS A 124 10.06 -13.61 14.66
C LYS A 124 9.34 -14.11 13.40
N LYS A 125 8.00 -14.01 13.35
CA LYS A 125 7.19 -14.57 12.26
C LYS A 125 7.19 -13.73 10.96
N CYS A 126 7.66 -12.48 11.00
CA CYS A 126 7.84 -11.63 9.82
C CYS A 126 8.82 -10.49 10.10
N THR A 127 9.15 -9.72 9.06
CA THR A 127 10.11 -8.60 9.07
C THR A 127 9.77 -7.45 10.02
N ASN A 128 8.53 -7.36 10.52
CA ASN A 128 8.13 -6.31 11.47
C ASN A 128 8.72 -6.49 12.87
N HIS A 129 9.13 -7.71 13.24
CA HIS A 129 9.70 -8.04 14.55
C HIS A 129 9.04 -7.33 15.75
N CYS A 130 7.71 -7.35 15.79
CA CYS A 130 6.92 -6.59 16.76
C CYS A 130 7.37 -6.88 18.20
N LEU A 131 7.45 -5.83 19.03
CA LEU A 131 7.61 -5.96 20.48
C LEU A 131 6.29 -6.46 21.06
N LEU A 132 6.31 -7.65 21.64
CA LEU A 132 5.16 -8.31 22.21
C LEU A 132 5.19 -8.18 23.73
N THR A 133 4.07 -7.80 24.30
CA THR A 133 3.81 -7.89 25.74
C THR A 133 3.00 -9.16 25.98
N VAL A 134 3.59 -10.10 26.69
CA VAL A 134 3.03 -11.40 27.02
C VAL A 134 2.55 -11.35 28.46
N ASN A 135 1.23 -11.33 28.66
CA ASN A 135 0.61 -11.39 29.97
C ASN A 135 0.24 -12.84 30.29
N LEU A 136 0.86 -13.41 31.31
CA LEU A 136 0.58 -14.74 31.85
C LEU A 136 -0.29 -14.59 33.09
N PHE A 137 -1.49 -15.16 33.06
CA PHE A 137 -2.43 -15.12 34.16
C PHE A 137 -2.23 -16.33 35.09
N ASN A 138 -2.64 -16.19 36.35
CA ASN A 138 -2.64 -17.25 37.35
C ASN A 138 -3.38 -18.54 36.94
N ASP A 139 -4.35 -18.45 36.03
CA ASP A 139 -5.09 -19.60 35.46
C ASP A 139 -4.36 -20.27 34.28
N GLY A 140 -3.11 -19.87 34.00
CA GLY A 140 -2.28 -20.37 32.91
C GLY A 140 -2.63 -19.78 31.54
N LYS A 141 -3.66 -18.94 31.44
CA LYS A 141 -3.96 -18.25 30.16
C LYS A 141 -2.85 -17.27 29.82
N LYS A 142 -2.67 -17.09 28.52
CA LYS A 142 -1.66 -16.19 27.95
C LYS A 142 -2.35 -15.21 27.01
N LEU A 143 -2.22 -13.91 27.28
CA LEU A 143 -2.67 -12.86 26.38
C LEU A 143 -1.46 -12.09 25.84
N ILE A 144 -1.31 -12.12 24.52
CA ILE A 144 -0.23 -11.41 23.83
C ILE A 144 -0.80 -10.13 23.22
N THR A 145 -0.20 -8.99 23.56
CA THR A 145 -0.50 -7.67 23.01
C THR A 145 0.76 -7.04 22.39
N GLY A 146 0.63 -5.92 21.69
CA GLY A 146 1.74 -5.29 20.96
C GLY A 146 2.04 -5.92 19.58
N ASN A 147 1.31 -6.99 19.23
CA ASN A 147 1.33 -7.55 17.89
C ASN A 147 0.63 -6.63 16.88
N ARG A 148 1.21 -6.49 15.69
CA ARG A 148 0.60 -5.74 14.56
C ARG A 148 -0.30 -6.60 13.67
N CYS A 149 -0.29 -7.91 13.88
CA CYS A 149 -1.04 -8.87 13.09
C CYS A 149 -1.44 -10.08 13.95
N GLU A 150 -2.34 -10.90 13.43
CA GLU A 150 -2.88 -12.08 14.11
C GLU A 150 -1.82 -13.14 14.40
N LYS A 151 -0.80 -13.28 13.54
CA LYS A 151 0.31 -14.25 13.73
C LYS A 151 1.03 -14.05 15.07
N GLY A 152 1.18 -12.80 15.49
CA GLY A 152 1.83 -12.42 16.74
C GLY A 152 0.94 -12.58 17.98
N ALA A 153 -0.36 -12.84 17.81
CA ALA A 153 -1.31 -13.02 18.92
C ALA A 153 -1.20 -14.40 19.58
N GLY A 154 -0.37 -15.31 19.05
CA GLY A 154 -0.24 -16.68 19.58
C GLY A 154 -1.42 -17.60 19.26
N LEU A 155 -2.33 -17.15 18.40
CA LEU A 155 -3.45 -17.95 17.88
C LEU A 155 -2.96 -18.73 16.65
N ASP A 156 -2.35 -19.89 16.85
CA ASP A 156 -2.07 -20.82 15.74
C ASP A 156 -3.37 -21.52 15.35
N ARG A 157 -4.23 -20.83 14.61
CA ARG A 157 -5.32 -21.49 13.88
C ARG A 157 -4.72 -22.10 12.61
N GLN A 158 -4.94 -23.40 12.39
CA GLN A 158 -4.71 -23.99 11.08
C GLN A 158 -5.57 -23.22 10.05
N GLN A 159 -4.90 -22.51 9.15
CA GLN A 159 -5.57 -21.89 8.01
C GLN A 159 -5.94 -23.00 7.03
N THR A 160 -7.19 -23.42 7.07
CA THR A 160 -7.79 -24.33 6.06
C THR A 160 -8.12 -23.60 4.76
N VAL A 161 -8.05 -22.26 4.76
CA VAL A 161 -8.41 -21.40 3.61
C VAL A 161 -7.14 -20.85 2.97
N PRO A 162 -7.01 -20.89 1.63
CA PRO A 162 -5.86 -20.32 0.92
C PRO A 162 -5.65 -18.82 1.23
N ASN A 163 -4.39 -18.42 1.38
CA ASN A 163 -4.02 -17.02 1.56
C ASN A 163 -4.05 -16.26 0.21
N ILE A 164 -5.14 -15.54 -0.05
CA ILE A 164 -5.34 -14.81 -1.32
C ILE A 164 -4.27 -13.73 -1.57
N PHE A 165 -3.69 -13.13 -0.52
CA PHE A 165 -2.64 -12.13 -0.68
C PHE A 165 -1.33 -12.76 -1.12
N GLU A 166 -0.99 -13.92 -0.55
CA GLU A 166 0.18 -14.69 -0.97
C GLU A 166 0.00 -15.23 -2.39
N TYR A 167 -1.19 -15.75 -2.72
CA TYR A 167 -1.53 -16.15 -4.08
C TYR A 167 -1.34 -14.99 -5.06
N LYS A 168 -1.96 -13.82 -4.80
CA LYS A 168 -1.85 -12.64 -5.65
C LYS A 168 -0.39 -12.20 -5.82
N TYR A 169 0.38 -12.17 -4.74
CA TYR A 169 1.78 -11.75 -4.77
C TYR A 169 2.65 -12.71 -5.60
N LYS A 170 2.46 -14.03 -5.43
CA LYS A 170 3.12 -15.04 -6.27
C LYS A 170 2.69 -14.90 -7.72
N ARG A 171 1.39 -14.85 -8.00
CA ARG A 171 0.85 -14.70 -9.35
C ARG A 171 1.38 -13.45 -10.07
N LEU A 172 1.59 -12.38 -9.31
CA LEU A 172 2.12 -11.11 -9.82
C LEU A 172 3.62 -11.16 -10.16
N PHE A 173 4.46 -11.85 -9.37
CA PHE A 173 5.93 -11.78 -9.53
C PHE A 173 6.62 -13.11 -9.90
N GLN A 174 5.92 -14.24 -9.90
CA GLN A 174 6.48 -15.57 -10.15
C GLN A 174 6.58 -15.85 -11.65
N TYR A 175 7.38 -15.04 -12.34
CA TYR A 175 7.73 -15.24 -13.73
C TYR A 175 9.18 -15.75 -13.82
N GLN A 176 9.44 -16.70 -14.73
CA GLN A 176 10.76 -17.28 -14.92
C GLN A 176 11.53 -16.54 -16.02
N PRO A 177 12.64 -15.84 -15.70
CA PRO A 177 13.45 -15.15 -16.69
C PRO A 177 14.02 -16.11 -17.74
N LEU A 178 14.34 -15.59 -18.93
CA LEU A 178 15.10 -16.35 -19.91
C LEU A 178 16.46 -16.76 -19.35
N GLU A 179 16.96 -17.92 -19.75
CA GLU A 179 18.36 -18.28 -19.54
C GLU A 179 19.27 -17.32 -20.30
N ALA A 180 20.47 -17.05 -19.80
CA ALA A 180 21.38 -16.06 -20.38
C ALA A 180 21.68 -16.32 -21.87
N GLN A 181 21.81 -17.59 -22.26
CA GLN A 181 22.02 -18.02 -23.65
C GLN A 181 20.83 -17.73 -24.58
N ASN A 182 19.62 -17.57 -24.04
CA ASN A 182 18.40 -17.32 -24.78
C ASN A 182 17.99 -15.84 -24.73
N ALA A 183 18.82 -14.97 -24.16
CA ALA A 183 18.58 -13.54 -24.00
C ALA A 183 19.56 -12.73 -24.86
N PRO A 184 19.38 -12.71 -26.20
CA PRO A 184 20.32 -12.06 -27.11
C PRO A 184 20.46 -10.55 -26.90
N ARG A 185 19.48 -9.92 -26.22
CA ARG A 185 19.51 -8.48 -25.90
C ARG A 185 20.00 -8.19 -24.48
N GLY A 186 20.49 -9.21 -23.77
CA GLY A 186 21.07 -9.08 -22.44
C GLY A 186 20.02 -9.03 -21.32
N THR A 187 20.43 -8.49 -20.19
CA THR A 187 19.62 -8.42 -18.96
C THR A 187 19.01 -7.03 -18.79
N ILE A 188 17.73 -6.98 -18.40
CA ILE A 188 17.06 -5.75 -17.97
C ILE A 188 16.49 -5.92 -16.56
N GLY A 189 16.91 -5.05 -15.66
CA GLY A 189 16.45 -5.00 -14.27
C GLY A 189 15.13 -4.25 -14.15
N ILE A 190 14.19 -4.79 -13.38
CA ILE A 190 12.93 -4.13 -13.03
C ILE A 190 12.86 -4.02 -11.49
N PRO A 191 12.72 -2.81 -10.93
CA PRO A 191 12.61 -2.66 -9.48
C PRO A 191 11.21 -3.09 -9.00
N ARG A 192 11.14 -3.85 -7.91
CA ARG A 192 9.87 -4.30 -7.28
C ARG A 192 9.25 -3.15 -6.49
N VAL A 193 8.69 -2.17 -7.20
CA VAL A 193 8.25 -0.89 -6.63
C VAL A 193 6.96 -0.41 -7.26
N MET A 194 6.17 0.35 -6.51
CA MET A 194 5.04 1.18 -6.99
C MET A 194 4.23 0.58 -8.16
N ASN A 195 4.28 1.16 -9.36
CA ASN A 195 3.55 0.71 -10.56
C ASN A 195 3.87 -0.73 -11.00
N MET A 196 5.01 -1.31 -10.60
CA MET A 196 5.28 -2.73 -10.86
C MET A 196 4.35 -3.64 -10.08
N TYR A 197 3.74 -3.18 -8.98
CA TYR A 197 2.69 -3.95 -8.31
C TYR A 197 1.38 -4.03 -9.11
N GLU A 198 1.24 -3.21 -10.16
CA GLU A 198 0.08 -3.18 -11.05
C GLU A 198 0.41 -3.74 -12.44
N ASN A 199 1.60 -3.45 -12.97
CA ASN A 199 1.94 -3.69 -14.37
C ASN A 199 3.08 -4.70 -14.58
N TYR A 200 3.62 -5.38 -13.55
CA TYR A 200 4.78 -6.26 -13.74
C TYR A 200 4.56 -7.41 -14.75
N PRO A 201 3.43 -8.16 -14.73
CA PRO A 201 3.08 -9.14 -15.75
C PRO A 201 3.26 -8.63 -17.19
N PHE A 202 2.76 -7.41 -17.43
CA PHE A 202 2.89 -6.74 -18.72
C PHE A 202 4.36 -6.52 -19.09
N TRP A 203 5.14 -5.90 -18.20
CA TRP A 203 6.53 -5.55 -18.48
C TRP A 203 7.42 -6.78 -18.61
N PHE A 204 7.23 -7.78 -17.77
CA PHE A 204 7.94 -9.05 -17.86
C PHE A 204 7.71 -9.69 -19.25
N THR A 205 6.46 -9.88 -19.65
CA THR A 205 6.13 -10.48 -20.95
C THR A 205 6.64 -9.64 -22.12
N PHE A 206 6.55 -8.31 -22.03
CA PHE A 206 7.05 -7.40 -23.07
C PHE A 206 8.56 -7.59 -23.31
N PHE A 207 9.37 -7.47 -22.26
CA PHE A 207 10.83 -7.57 -22.38
C PHE A 207 11.30 -8.99 -22.69
N THR A 208 10.68 -10.02 -22.11
CA THR A 208 10.96 -11.42 -22.46
C THR A 208 10.65 -11.71 -23.92
N THR A 209 9.54 -11.19 -24.47
CA THR A 209 9.23 -11.36 -25.90
C THR A 209 10.25 -10.67 -26.80
N LEU A 210 10.81 -9.55 -26.35
CA LEU A 210 11.91 -8.87 -27.04
C LEU A 210 13.27 -9.57 -26.85
N GLY A 211 13.35 -10.70 -26.15
CA GLY A 211 14.60 -11.43 -25.97
C GLY A 211 15.53 -10.83 -24.91
N PHE A 212 14.98 -10.09 -23.94
CA PHE A 212 15.70 -9.73 -22.72
C PHE A 212 15.48 -10.77 -21.63
N ARG A 213 16.53 -10.98 -20.83
CA ARG A 213 16.41 -11.61 -19.53
C ARG A 213 15.94 -10.58 -18.51
N VAL A 214 14.73 -10.75 -17.98
CA VAL A 214 14.13 -9.81 -17.04
C VAL A 214 14.50 -10.20 -15.61
N GLU A 215 15.25 -9.36 -14.91
CA GLU A 215 15.54 -9.55 -13.49
C GLU A 215 14.72 -8.64 -12.61
N LEU A 216 14.14 -9.18 -11.56
CA LEU A 216 13.37 -8.43 -10.58
C LEU A 216 14.20 -8.23 -9.32
N SER A 217 14.22 -7.00 -8.80
CA SER A 217 14.91 -6.73 -7.53
C SER A 217 14.33 -7.60 -6.38
N PRO A 218 15.10 -7.89 -5.32
CA PRO A 218 14.65 -8.77 -4.22
C PRO A 218 13.45 -8.25 -3.43
N GLU A 219 12.94 -9.07 -2.49
CA GLU A 219 11.79 -8.66 -1.66
C GLU A 219 12.16 -7.54 -0.72
N SER A 220 11.28 -6.55 -0.61
CA SER A 220 11.51 -5.38 0.25
C SER A 220 11.75 -5.81 1.69
N ASN A 221 12.86 -5.37 2.24
CA ASN A 221 13.21 -5.55 3.63
C ASN A 221 13.95 -4.30 4.13
N ARG A 222 14.23 -4.27 5.44
CA ARG A 222 14.89 -3.12 6.07
C ARG A 222 16.26 -2.81 5.46
N HIS A 223 17.03 -3.83 5.13
CA HIS A 223 18.35 -3.66 4.52
C HIS A 223 18.27 -3.03 3.13
N ILE A 224 17.30 -3.43 2.30
CA ILE A 224 17.05 -2.76 1.00
C ILE A 224 16.74 -1.29 1.22
N PHE A 225 15.81 -0.97 2.12
CA PHE A 225 15.49 0.43 2.44
C PHE A 225 16.73 1.24 2.85
N GLU A 226 17.55 0.69 3.76
CA GLU A 226 18.76 1.34 4.26
C GLU A 226 19.81 1.53 3.15
N SER A 227 19.94 0.58 2.21
CA SER A 227 20.94 0.63 1.14
C SER A 227 20.80 1.80 0.15
N GLY A 228 19.62 2.41 0.07
CA GLY A 228 19.37 3.58 -0.79
C GLY A 228 19.04 4.85 -0.01
N MET A 229 19.13 4.82 1.33
CA MET A 229 18.62 5.88 2.19
C MET A 229 19.29 7.23 1.93
N ASP A 230 20.59 7.23 1.66
CA ASP A 230 21.40 8.43 1.49
C ASP A 230 21.09 9.18 0.19
N THR A 231 20.39 8.53 -0.75
CA THR A 231 19.99 9.11 -2.05
C THR A 231 18.57 9.69 -2.02
N ILE A 232 17.87 9.65 -0.88
CA ILE A 232 16.49 10.14 -0.76
C ILE A 232 16.49 11.67 -0.59
N PRO A 233 15.92 12.44 -1.55
CA PRO A 233 15.99 13.90 -1.50
C PRO A 233 14.99 14.54 -0.54
N SER A 234 13.98 13.80 -0.06
CA SER A 234 12.93 14.36 0.78
C SER A 234 12.47 13.42 1.90
N ASP A 235 12.52 13.91 3.14
CA ASP A 235 11.95 13.25 4.32
C ASP A 235 10.43 13.09 4.21
N THR A 236 9.77 13.97 3.44
CA THR A 236 8.33 13.92 3.23
C THR A 236 7.91 12.91 2.18
N ALA A 237 8.81 12.27 1.42
CA ALA A 237 8.41 11.25 0.45
C ALA A 237 7.70 10.07 1.15
N CYS A 238 6.71 9.47 0.48
CA CYS A 238 6.03 8.29 1.00
C CYS A 238 7.00 7.11 1.10
N TYR A 239 6.78 6.20 2.05
CA TYR A 239 7.68 5.06 2.27
C TYR A 239 7.90 4.19 1.00
N PRO A 240 6.86 3.88 0.19
CA PRO A 240 7.08 3.17 -1.07
C PRO A 240 8.00 3.89 -2.05
N ALA A 241 7.97 5.21 -2.11
CA ALA A 241 8.85 5.99 -2.98
C ALA A 241 10.29 5.96 -2.46
N LYS A 242 10.48 6.11 -1.15
CA LYS A 242 11.79 5.96 -0.50
C LYS A 242 12.41 4.58 -0.75
N LEU A 243 11.59 3.52 -0.71
CA LEU A 243 12.03 2.16 -1.01
C LEU A 243 12.57 2.00 -2.44
N VAL A 244 12.11 2.80 -3.40
CA VAL A 244 12.58 2.71 -4.80
C VAL A 244 14.09 2.87 -4.86
N HIS A 245 14.66 3.79 -4.09
CA HIS A 245 16.10 4.02 -4.03
C HIS A 245 16.85 2.73 -3.67
N GLY A 246 16.41 2.06 -2.61
CA GLY A 246 16.96 0.77 -2.19
C GLY A 246 16.86 -0.32 -3.25
N HIS A 247 15.73 -0.40 -3.95
CA HIS A 247 15.53 -1.39 -5.02
C HIS A 247 16.43 -1.13 -6.24
N ILE A 248 16.70 0.14 -6.57
CA ILE A 248 17.64 0.50 -7.63
C ILE A 248 19.06 0.13 -7.22
N MET A 249 19.49 0.47 -6.00
CA MET A 249 20.79 0.06 -5.47
C MET A 249 20.97 -1.47 -5.45
N ALA A 250 19.90 -2.21 -5.13
CA ALA A 250 19.91 -3.67 -5.16
C ALA A 250 20.13 -4.21 -6.58
N LEU A 251 19.51 -3.63 -7.61
CA LEU A 251 19.71 -4.01 -9.01
C LEU A 251 21.13 -3.67 -9.50
N ILE A 252 21.67 -2.51 -9.11
CA ILE A 252 23.06 -2.14 -9.40
C ILE A 252 24.01 -3.18 -8.80
N LYS A 253 23.80 -3.58 -7.54
CA LYS A 253 24.59 -4.62 -6.86
C LYS A 253 24.43 -6.01 -7.49
N GLN A 254 23.32 -6.27 -8.17
CA GLN A 254 23.08 -7.48 -8.96
C GLN A 254 23.74 -7.41 -10.35
N ASN A 255 24.52 -6.36 -10.64
CA ASN A 255 25.19 -6.11 -11.91
C ASN A 255 24.23 -5.89 -13.09
N ALA A 256 23.04 -5.32 -12.83
CA ALA A 256 22.15 -4.89 -13.90
C ALA A 256 22.75 -3.69 -14.64
N THR A 257 23.05 -3.84 -15.92
CA THR A 257 23.55 -2.74 -16.78
C THR A 257 22.44 -1.86 -17.34
N HIS A 258 21.23 -2.41 -17.44
CA HIS A 258 20.02 -1.70 -17.84
C HIS A 258 18.95 -1.88 -16.78
N ILE A 259 18.32 -0.79 -16.36
CA ILE A 259 17.18 -0.81 -15.44
C ILE A 259 15.99 -0.13 -16.13
N PHE A 260 14.82 -0.77 -16.12
CA PHE A 260 13.59 -0.18 -16.63
C PHE A 260 12.66 0.23 -15.49
N TYR A 261 12.38 1.53 -15.41
CA TYR A 261 11.46 2.08 -14.44
C TYR A 261 10.73 3.30 -15.04
N PRO A 262 9.54 3.12 -15.66
CA PRO A 262 8.92 4.15 -16.48
C PRO A 262 8.08 5.13 -15.65
N CYS A 263 7.93 6.32 -16.20
CA CYS A 263 7.01 7.37 -15.77
C CYS A 263 5.63 7.13 -16.42
N ILE A 264 4.58 6.89 -15.62
CA ILE A 264 3.23 6.57 -16.14
C ILE A 264 2.21 7.63 -15.67
N PRO A 265 1.97 8.70 -16.45
CA PRO A 265 0.99 9.74 -16.13
C PRO A 265 -0.44 9.22 -16.00
N LYS A 266 -0.86 8.41 -16.97
CA LYS A 266 -2.19 7.84 -17.08
C LYS A 266 -2.10 6.33 -17.11
N GLU A 267 -2.82 5.71 -16.21
CA GLU A 267 -3.09 4.27 -16.24
C GLU A 267 -4.22 3.99 -17.25
N ARG A 268 -4.54 2.74 -17.52
CA ARG A 268 -5.71 2.36 -18.30
C ARG A 268 -7.02 2.70 -17.56
N ALA A 269 -8.10 2.86 -18.30
CA ALA A 269 -9.43 3.02 -17.72
C ALA A 269 -9.92 1.69 -17.13
N GLU A 270 -9.93 1.59 -15.79
CA GLU A 270 -10.42 0.39 -15.08
C GLU A 270 -11.79 0.58 -14.45
N ILE A 271 -12.11 1.79 -14.02
CA ILE A 271 -13.35 2.12 -13.34
C ILE A 271 -14.29 2.78 -14.35
N ASN A 272 -15.39 2.09 -14.67
CA ASN A 272 -16.40 2.65 -15.55
C ASN A 272 -17.05 3.88 -14.90
N GLY A 273 -17.18 4.97 -15.65
CA GLY A 273 -17.73 6.23 -15.15
C GLY A 273 -16.76 7.09 -14.32
N ALA A 274 -15.48 6.73 -14.21
CA ALA A 274 -14.47 7.62 -13.63
C ALA A 274 -14.13 8.77 -14.58
N ASP A 275 -13.99 9.98 -14.03
CA ASP A 275 -13.63 11.19 -14.82
C ASP A 275 -12.23 11.07 -15.46
N ASN A 276 -11.33 10.31 -14.84
CA ASN A 276 -9.99 10.08 -15.34
C ASN A 276 -9.32 8.84 -14.73
N HIS A 277 -8.11 8.55 -15.19
CA HIS A 277 -7.26 7.44 -14.76
C HIS A 277 -5.81 7.92 -14.57
N PHE A 278 -5.64 9.10 -13.98
CA PHE A 278 -4.32 9.61 -13.60
C PHE A 278 -3.75 8.81 -12.43
N ASN A 279 -2.46 8.49 -12.54
CA ASN A 279 -1.72 7.94 -11.42
C ASN A 279 -1.37 9.01 -10.39
N CYS A 280 -0.99 8.58 -9.18
CA CYS A 280 -0.43 9.48 -8.16
C CYS A 280 0.85 10.16 -8.69
N PRO A 281 1.11 11.45 -8.38
CA PRO A 281 2.32 12.15 -8.83
C PRO A 281 3.64 11.41 -8.57
N MET A 282 3.70 10.58 -7.52
CA MET A 282 4.85 9.70 -7.27
C MET A 282 5.00 8.67 -8.40
N VAL A 283 3.95 7.94 -8.78
CA VAL A 283 4.02 6.99 -9.89
C VAL A 283 4.28 7.70 -11.23
N ILE A 284 3.75 8.91 -11.40
CA ILE A 284 3.91 9.66 -12.65
C ILE A 284 5.37 9.97 -12.95
N ALA A 285 6.17 10.39 -11.96
CA ALA A 285 7.47 11.01 -12.22
C ALA A 285 8.60 10.58 -11.28
N TYR A 286 8.40 9.63 -10.34
CA TYR A 286 9.48 9.32 -9.38
C TYR A 286 10.72 8.70 -10.04
N ALA A 287 10.61 8.14 -11.24
CA ALA A 287 11.78 7.67 -11.97
C ALA A 287 12.74 8.81 -12.36
N GLU A 288 12.23 10.03 -12.60
CA GLU A 288 13.06 11.24 -12.77
C GLU A 288 13.84 11.56 -11.49
N VAL A 289 13.19 11.40 -10.33
CA VAL A 289 13.83 11.63 -9.02
C VAL A 289 14.96 10.63 -8.79
N ILE A 290 14.74 9.36 -9.16
CA ILE A 290 15.78 8.33 -9.11
C ILE A 290 16.96 8.68 -10.01
N HIS A 291 16.68 9.03 -11.27
CA HIS A 291 17.71 9.41 -12.23
C HIS A 291 18.57 10.58 -11.74
N ALA A 292 17.92 11.58 -11.10
CA ALA A 292 18.61 12.78 -10.63
C ALA A 292 19.42 12.60 -9.33
N ASN A 293 19.09 11.61 -8.49
CA ASN A 293 19.64 11.52 -7.12
C ASN A 293 20.47 10.25 -6.84
N ILE A 294 20.50 9.28 -7.75
CA ILE A 294 21.32 8.07 -7.58
C ILE A 294 22.57 8.15 -8.47
N ASP A 295 23.63 8.74 -7.93
CA ASP A 295 24.93 8.88 -8.62
C ASP A 295 25.53 7.52 -8.99
N ALA A 296 25.27 6.48 -8.18
CA ALA A 296 25.71 5.11 -8.43
C ALA A 296 25.27 4.57 -9.81
N LEU A 297 24.20 5.09 -10.41
CA LEU A 297 23.83 4.74 -11.79
C LEU A 297 24.93 5.15 -12.77
N ARG A 298 25.44 6.38 -12.66
CA ARG A 298 26.53 6.90 -13.51
C ARG A 298 27.86 6.25 -13.20
N GLU A 299 28.19 6.10 -11.91
CA GLU A 299 29.45 5.50 -11.46
C GLU A 299 29.62 4.04 -11.92
N ASN A 300 28.51 3.29 -12.02
CA ASN A 300 28.52 1.89 -12.46
C ASN A 300 28.14 1.72 -13.94
N GLY A 301 27.97 2.80 -14.70
CA GLY A 301 27.60 2.75 -16.12
C GLY A 301 26.23 2.12 -16.39
N VAL A 302 25.31 2.20 -15.43
CA VAL A 302 23.96 1.62 -15.51
C VAL A 302 23.01 2.60 -16.19
N VAL A 303 22.36 2.14 -17.26
CA VAL A 303 21.37 2.94 -18.00
C VAL A 303 19.99 2.75 -17.37
N LEU A 304 19.43 3.83 -16.82
CA LEU A 304 18.06 3.87 -16.34
C LEU A 304 17.10 4.29 -17.47
N HIS A 305 16.34 3.34 -18.00
CA HIS A 305 15.25 3.57 -18.94
C HIS A 305 14.00 4.04 -18.18
N HIS A 306 13.76 5.35 -18.19
CA HIS A 306 12.68 6.00 -17.44
C HIS A 306 11.74 6.88 -18.29
N PRO A 307 11.31 6.45 -19.49
CA PRO A 307 10.48 7.28 -20.36
C PRO A 307 9.12 7.59 -19.73
N PHE A 308 8.56 8.75 -20.10
CA PHE A 308 7.13 9.02 -19.97
C PHE A 308 6.36 8.20 -20.99
N LEU A 309 5.54 7.26 -20.52
CA LEU A 309 4.81 6.32 -21.36
C LEU A 309 3.31 6.65 -21.42
N PRO A 310 2.71 6.77 -22.62
CA PRO A 310 1.27 6.91 -22.78
C PRO A 310 0.60 5.53 -22.68
N TYR A 311 0.64 4.94 -21.47
CA TYR A 311 0.21 3.56 -21.22
C TYR A 311 -1.27 3.30 -21.58
N ASP A 312 -2.10 4.34 -21.50
CA ASP A 312 -3.51 4.35 -21.91
C ASP A 312 -3.72 4.29 -23.43
N ASN A 313 -2.72 4.68 -24.24
CA ASN A 313 -2.81 4.72 -25.70
C ASN A 313 -1.87 3.71 -26.35
N LYS A 314 -2.41 2.54 -26.74
CA LYS A 314 -1.65 1.43 -27.33
C LYS A 314 -0.80 1.81 -28.55
N LYS A 315 -1.29 2.69 -29.43
CA LYS A 315 -0.56 3.09 -30.65
C LYS A 315 0.61 4.01 -30.29
N ALA A 316 0.37 5.02 -29.45
CA ALA A 316 1.40 5.93 -28.99
C ALA A 316 2.45 5.21 -28.14
N LEU A 317 2.03 4.25 -27.31
CA LEU A 317 2.90 3.42 -26.50
C LEU A 317 3.89 2.61 -27.37
N ALA A 318 3.41 2.04 -28.48
CA ALA A 318 4.26 1.30 -29.41
C ALA A 318 5.36 2.18 -30.02
N HIS A 319 5.02 3.39 -30.47
CA HIS A 319 6.02 4.31 -31.01
C HIS A 319 7.02 4.76 -29.94
N ARG A 320 6.55 5.14 -28.74
CA ARG A 320 7.43 5.60 -27.67
C ARG A 320 8.40 4.50 -27.19
N LEU A 321 7.92 3.26 -27.06
CA LEU A 321 8.77 2.12 -26.69
C LEU A 321 9.76 1.75 -27.80
N PHE A 322 9.36 1.86 -29.07
CA PHE A 322 10.30 1.68 -30.18
C PHE A 322 11.40 2.73 -30.14
N ASP A 323 11.06 4.01 -29.94
CA ASP A 323 12.05 5.08 -29.86
C ASP A 323 13.03 4.91 -28.71
N GLU A 324 12.55 4.42 -27.56
CA GLU A 324 13.38 4.15 -26.38
C GLU A 324 14.36 2.99 -26.60
N PHE A 325 13.92 1.92 -27.25
CA PHE A 325 14.67 0.66 -27.34
C PHE A 325 15.26 0.33 -28.72
N LYS A 326 15.13 1.22 -29.71
CA LYS A 326 15.66 0.99 -31.08
C LYS A 326 17.17 0.73 -31.15
N THR A 327 17.94 1.22 -30.17
CA THR A 327 19.40 1.01 -30.08
C THR A 327 19.77 -0.46 -29.86
N PHE A 328 18.85 -1.29 -29.38
CA PHE A 328 19.01 -2.74 -29.23
C PHE A 328 18.68 -3.52 -30.52
N GLY A 329 18.62 -2.86 -31.67
CA GLY A 329 18.28 -3.48 -32.95
C GLY A 329 16.86 -4.06 -32.98
N ILE A 330 15.93 -3.44 -32.25
CA ILE A 330 14.53 -3.84 -32.19
C ILE A 330 13.76 -3.16 -33.32
N THR A 331 12.93 -3.92 -34.03
CA THR A 331 12.02 -3.40 -35.05
C THR A 331 10.67 -3.01 -34.46
N ILE A 332 9.96 -2.08 -35.12
CA ILE A 332 8.60 -1.70 -34.71
C ILE A 332 7.61 -2.89 -34.72
N ASN A 333 7.84 -3.89 -35.58
CA ASN A 333 7.00 -5.09 -35.65
C ASN A 333 7.23 -6.00 -34.43
N GLU A 334 8.47 -6.15 -33.98
CA GLU A 334 8.78 -6.84 -32.71
C GLU A 334 8.11 -6.15 -31.53
N VAL A 335 8.19 -4.81 -31.44
CA VAL A 335 7.52 -4.03 -30.37
C VAL A 335 6.01 -4.26 -30.39
N LYS A 336 5.37 -4.17 -31.56
CA LYS A 336 3.93 -4.41 -31.70
C LYS A 336 3.54 -5.83 -31.28
N ASN A 337 4.33 -6.84 -31.65
CA ASN A 337 4.09 -8.22 -31.24
C ASN A 337 4.26 -8.40 -29.72
N ALA A 338 5.34 -7.86 -29.13
CA ALA A 338 5.60 -7.89 -27.71
C ALA A 338 4.48 -7.21 -26.90
N LEU A 339 4.01 -6.04 -27.35
CA LEU A 339 2.87 -5.36 -26.74
C LEU A 339 1.59 -6.18 -26.79
N ARG A 340 1.31 -6.84 -27.92
CA ARG A 340 0.13 -7.69 -28.05
C ARG A 340 0.14 -8.83 -27.02
N LEU A 341 1.28 -9.50 -26.85
CA LEU A 341 1.44 -10.58 -25.86
C LEU A 341 1.41 -10.04 -24.42
N ALA A 342 2.08 -8.92 -24.15
CA ALA A 342 2.07 -8.26 -22.84
C ALA A 342 0.66 -7.86 -22.39
N TRP A 343 -0.14 -7.28 -23.29
CA TRP A 343 -1.54 -6.96 -23.00
C TRP A 343 -2.41 -8.20 -22.79
N ALA A 344 -2.10 -9.32 -23.44
CA ALA A 344 -2.82 -10.56 -23.22
C ALA A 344 -2.52 -11.15 -21.84
N GLU A 345 -1.26 -11.13 -21.43
CA GLU A 345 -0.85 -11.59 -20.10
C GLU A 345 -1.38 -10.69 -18.97
N ASP A 346 -1.36 -9.37 -19.15
CA ASP A 346 -1.96 -8.43 -18.20
C ASP A 346 -3.47 -8.68 -17.99
N ARG A 347 -4.21 -8.94 -19.09
CA ARG A 347 -5.64 -9.32 -18.98
C ARG A 347 -5.82 -10.65 -18.27
N ARG A 348 -4.97 -11.65 -18.55
CA ARG A 348 -5.01 -12.94 -17.89
C ARG A 348 -4.79 -12.79 -16.39
N PHE A 349 -3.74 -12.08 -15.99
CA PHE A 349 -3.42 -11.78 -14.59
C PHE A 349 -4.59 -11.13 -13.85
N LYS A 350 -5.34 -10.22 -14.50
CA LYS A 350 -6.46 -9.50 -13.87
C LYS A 350 -7.80 -10.24 -13.93
N THR A 351 -7.88 -11.32 -14.70
CA THR A 351 -9.07 -12.19 -14.76
C THR A 351 -8.98 -13.32 -13.74
N ASP A 352 -7.76 -13.77 -13.41
CA ASP A 352 -7.46 -14.68 -12.29
C ASP A 352 -7.88 -14.06 -10.94
#